data_AF-A0AA41X6P2-F1
#
_entry.id   AF-A0AA41X6P2-F1
#
_cell.length_a   1.000
_cell.length_b   1.000
_cell.length_c   1.000
_cell.angle_alpha   90.00
_cell.angle_beta   90.00
_cell.angle_gamma   90.00
#
_symmetry.space_group_name_H-M   'P 1'
#
loop_
_entity.id
_entity.type
_entity.pdbx_description
1 polymer ?
#
loop_
_entity_poly.entity_id
_entity_poly.type
_entity_poly.pdbx_seq_one_letter_code
_entity_poly.pdbx_strand_id
1 'polypeptide(L)'
;MNRRRPLLYFLALLPGLGHFYLGLMTRGLQFMLLFFGTIFLIANSFGSLALVLPVIVFYSYFDALQLHRLYQDMTELYDEPLITIAWLRRKKHVFGWVLIALGCLTVMKQIMNYLPQYISIYVPYDLVQNVIMSGTLILIGFQLLRNKHEDAWDTLEQ
;
A
#
# COMPACT_ATOMS: atom_id res chain seq x y z
N MET A 1 -8.85 12.58 33.75
CA MET A 1 -7.45 12.38 34.16
C MET A 1 -6.55 12.52 32.94
N ASN A 2 -5.96 13.69 32.73
CA ASN A 2 -5.27 14.06 31.48
C ASN A 2 -3.81 13.59 31.50
N ARG A 3 -3.54 12.33 31.16
CA ARG A 3 -2.15 11.89 30.90
C ARG A 3 -1.85 12.11 29.42
N ARG A 4 -1.27 13.27 29.11
CA ARG A 4 -0.57 13.50 27.84
C ARG A 4 0.42 12.33 27.69
N ARG A 5 0.21 11.45 26.72
CA ARG A 5 1.12 10.34 26.40
C ARG A 5 1.97 10.78 25.22
N PRO A 6 3.00 11.64 25.41
CA PRO A 6 3.81 12.15 24.30
C PRO A 6 4.49 11.02 23.53
N LEU A 7 4.75 9.90 24.21
CA LEU A 7 5.28 8.66 23.65
C LEU A 7 4.52 8.20 22.40
N LEU A 8 3.18 8.32 22.35
CA LEU A 8 2.44 7.93 21.16
C LEU A 8 2.84 8.76 19.94
N TYR A 9 3.02 10.08 20.08
CA TYR A 9 3.36 10.95 18.96
C TYR A 9 4.73 10.60 18.37
N PHE A 10 5.69 10.24 19.22
CA PHE A 10 7.00 9.77 18.77
C PHE A 10 6.92 8.36 18.17
N LEU A 11 6.12 7.48 18.78
CA LEU A 11 6.02 6.09 18.36
C LEU A 11 5.22 5.93 17.06
N ALA A 12 4.23 6.80 16.82
CA ALA A 12 3.42 6.81 15.61
C ALA A 12 4.18 7.24 14.35
N LEU A 13 5.39 7.83 14.49
CA LEU A 13 6.27 8.12 13.34
C LEU A 13 6.73 6.86 12.62
N LEU A 14 6.84 5.75 13.35
CA LEU A 14 7.12 4.43 12.78
C LEU A 14 5.80 3.74 12.47
N PRO A 15 5.52 3.39 11.19
CA PRO A 15 4.26 2.77 10.80
C PRO A 15 3.92 1.55 11.64
N GLY A 16 2.71 1.53 12.21
CA GLY A 16 2.18 0.45 13.04
C GLY A 16 2.53 0.49 14.53
N LEU A 17 3.61 1.16 14.97
CA LEU A 17 3.97 1.15 16.40
C LEU A 17 3.01 2.01 17.26
N GLY A 18 2.46 3.10 16.71
CA GLY A 18 1.41 3.88 17.38
C GLY A 18 0.17 3.06 17.69
N HIS A 19 -0.23 2.16 16.79
CA HIS A 19 -1.35 1.24 16.98
C HIS A 19 -1.08 0.20 18.06
N PHE A 20 0.13 -0.36 18.11
CA PHE A 20 0.53 -1.28 19.18
C PHE A 20 0.48 -0.64 20.56
N TYR A 21 0.83 0.64 20.68
CA TYR A 21 0.71 1.38 21.94
C TYR A 21 -0.75 1.56 22.40
N LEU A 22 -1.69 1.57 21.46
CA LEU A 22 -3.13 1.60 21.74
C LEU A 22 -3.74 0.20 21.94
N GLY A 23 -2.95 -0.87 21.82
CA GLY A 23 -3.42 -2.26 21.92
C GLY A 23 -4.03 -2.82 20.63
N LEU A 24 -3.92 -2.10 19.50
CA LEU A 24 -4.48 -2.48 18.20
C LEU A 24 -3.45 -3.30 17.40
N MET A 25 -3.34 -4.59 17.72
CA MET A 25 -2.31 -5.47 17.18
C MET A 25 -2.54 -5.79 15.70
N THR A 26 -3.79 -6.04 15.28
CA THR A 26 -4.05 -6.44 13.89
C THR A 26 -3.79 -5.26 12.95
N ARG A 27 -4.27 -4.07 13.30
CA ARG A 27 -4.08 -2.85 12.52
C ARG A 27 -2.62 -2.41 12.47
N GLY A 28 -1.91 -2.47 13.59
CA GLY A 28 -0.48 -2.15 13.64
C GLY A 28 0.37 -3.07 12.77
N LEU A 29 0.08 -4.38 12.78
CA LEU A 29 0.78 -5.36 11.96
C LEU A 29 0.57 -5.10 10.45
N GLN A 30 -0.65 -4.73 10.04
CA GLN A 30 -0.94 -4.43 8.64
C GLN A 30 -0.15 -3.22 8.15
N PHE A 31 -0.02 -2.16 8.94
CA PHE A 31 0.84 -1.03 8.60
C PHE A 31 2.32 -1.40 8.52
N MET A 32 2.81 -2.24 9.44
CA MET A 32 4.18 -2.75 9.38
C MET A 32 4.43 -3.56 8.10
N LEU A 33 3.53 -4.48 7.76
CA LEU A 33 3.65 -5.30 6.54
C LEU A 33 3.61 -4.44 5.28
N LEU A 34 2.74 -3.43 5.23
CA LEU A 34 2.71 -2.48 4.10
C LEU A 34 4.00 -1.67 4.00
N PHE A 35 4.52 -1.17 5.11
CA PHE A 35 5.74 -0.36 5.13
C PHE A 35 6.98 -1.17 4.73
N PHE A 36 7.25 -2.28 5.41
CA PHE A 36 8.40 -3.14 5.11
C PHE A 36 8.25 -3.85 3.76
N GLY A 37 7.04 -4.26 3.38
CA GLY A 37 6.76 -4.83 2.07
C GLY A 37 7.05 -3.83 0.95
N THR A 38 6.69 -2.56 1.13
CA THR A 38 7.00 -1.51 0.15
C THR A 38 8.51 -1.26 0.05
N ILE A 39 9.22 -1.20 1.17
CA ILE A 39 10.69 -1.08 1.19
C ILE A 39 11.33 -2.27 0.45
N PHE A 40 10.87 -3.49 0.72
CA PHE A 40 11.37 -4.69 0.06
C PHE A 40 11.18 -4.61 -1.46
N LEU A 41 10.01 -4.17 -1.94
CA LEU A 41 9.77 -3.98 -3.36
C LEU A 41 10.68 -2.90 -3.97
N ILE A 42 10.84 -1.76 -3.29
CA ILE A 42 11.75 -0.68 -3.72
C ILE A 42 13.18 -1.21 -3.87
N ALA A 43 13.67 -1.94 -2.86
CA ALA A 43 15.01 -2.52 -2.86
C ALA A 43 15.20 -3.56 -3.99
N ASN A 44 14.14 -4.29 -4.35
CA ASN A 44 14.14 -5.29 -5.42
C ASN A 44 13.77 -4.71 -6.80
N SER A 45 14.15 -3.46 -7.04
CA SER A 45 14.06 -2.74 -8.33
C SER A 45 12.79 -1.91 -8.55
N PHE A 46 11.78 -1.91 -7.68
CA PHE A 46 10.58 -1.09 -7.88
C PHE A 46 10.74 0.34 -7.31
N GLY A 47 11.78 1.06 -7.77
CA GLY A 47 12.14 2.38 -7.25
C GLY A 47 11.02 3.42 -7.30
N SER A 48 10.13 3.35 -8.29
CA SER A 48 8.98 4.25 -8.42
C SER A 48 7.96 4.13 -7.28
N LEU A 49 7.94 3.00 -6.55
CA LEU A 49 7.10 2.84 -5.36
C LEU A 49 7.57 3.67 -4.17
N ALA A 50 8.74 4.33 -4.26
CA ALA A 50 9.23 5.23 -3.21
C ALA A 50 8.25 6.37 -2.89
N LEU A 51 7.39 6.78 -3.84
CA LEU A 51 6.33 7.77 -3.61
C LEU A 51 5.20 7.26 -2.69
N VAL A 52 4.98 5.94 -2.65
CA VAL A 52 3.94 5.33 -1.79
C VAL A 52 4.37 5.32 -0.32
N LEU A 53 5.68 5.26 -0.07
CA LEU A 53 6.25 5.17 1.27
C LEU A 53 5.88 6.35 2.19
N PRO A 54 6.04 7.64 1.80
CA PRO A 54 5.59 8.75 2.63
C PRO A 54 4.06 8.75 2.81
N VAL A 55 3.29 8.32 1.81
CA VAL A 55 1.82 8.21 1.91
C VAL A 55 1.43 7.21 3.00
N ILE A 56 2.06 6.04 3.05
CA ILE A 56 1.85 5.03 4.10
C ILE A 56 2.20 5.59 5.47
N VAL A 57 3.35 6.27 5.60
CA VAL A 57 3.81 6.85 6.88
C VAL A 57 2.83 7.91 7.39
N PHE A 58 2.46 8.89 6.56
CA PHE A 58 1.51 9.93 6.96
C PHE A 58 0.14 9.35 7.31
N TYR A 59 -0.37 8.42 6.49
CA TYR A 59 -1.65 7.80 6.78
C TYR A 59 -1.61 7.02 8.10
N SER A 60 -0.59 6.17 8.31
CA SER A 60 -0.42 5.44 9.59
C SER A 60 -0.30 6.39 10.79
N TYR A 61 0.38 7.53 10.63
CA TYR A 61 0.54 8.52 11.68
C TYR A 61 -0.80 9.18 12.06
N PHE A 62 -1.51 9.73 11.08
CA PHE A 62 -2.81 10.37 11.31
C PHE A 62 -3.85 9.39 11.85
N ASP A 63 -3.83 8.15 11.36
CA ASP A 63 -4.70 7.08 11.82
C ASP A 63 -4.50 6.78 13.31
N ALA A 64 -3.24 6.61 13.75
CA ALA A 64 -2.90 6.41 15.16
C ALA A 64 -3.32 7.61 16.04
N LEU A 65 -3.18 8.84 15.54
CA LEU A 65 -3.63 10.04 16.26
C LEU A 65 -5.15 10.13 16.37
N GLN A 66 -5.89 9.71 15.34
CA GLN A 66 -7.35 9.66 15.40
C GLN A 66 -7.83 8.63 16.41
N LEU A 67 -7.24 7.43 16.41
CA LEU A 67 -7.53 6.38 17.39
C LEU A 67 -7.16 6.79 18.82
N HIS A 68 -6.09 7.56 18.99
CA HIS A 68 -5.74 8.10 20.30
C HIS A 68 -6.76 9.11 20.83
N ARG A 69 -7.34 9.95 19.96
CA ARG A 69 -8.42 10.86 20.35
C ARG A 69 -9.64 10.08 20.84
N LEU A 70 -10.05 9.04 20.11
CA LEU A 70 -11.13 8.15 20.50
C LEU A 70 -10.86 7.47 21.86
N TYR A 71 -9.64 6.97 22.07
CA TYR A 71 -9.23 6.41 23.36
C TYR A 71 -9.33 7.42 24.52
N GLN A 72 -8.97 8.69 24.29
CA GLN A 72 -9.07 9.74 25.30
C GLN A 72 -10.52 10.08 25.67
N ASP A 73 -11.42 10.01 24.69
CA ASP A 73 -12.86 10.21 24.88
C ASP A 73 -13.56 9.00 25.54
N MET A 74 -12.79 8.04 26.07
CA MET A 74 -13.28 6.83 26.74
C MET A 74 -14.15 5.93 25.83
N THR A 75 -14.06 6.09 24.52
CA THR A 75 -14.67 5.13 23.60
C THR A 75 -13.87 3.83 23.59
N GLU A 76 -14.56 2.70 23.70
CA GLU A 76 -13.94 1.39 23.57
C GLU A 76 -13.31 1.25 22.19
N LEU A 77 -12.01 0.94 22.17
CA LEU A 77 -11.28 0.68 20.94
C LEU A 77 -11.45 -0.79 20.56
N TYR A 78 -12.05 -1.03 19.41
CA TYR A 78 -12.10 -2.34 18.78
C TYR A 78 -10.96 -2.47 17.77
N ASP A 79 -10.24 -3.59 17.81
CA ASP A 79 -9.13 -3.89 16.89
C ASP A 79 -9.68 -4.31 15.52
N GLU A 80 -10.14 -3.32 14.77
CA GLU A 80 -10.62 -3.48 13.41
C GLU A 80 -9.45 -3.51 12.41
N PRO A 81 -9.33 -4.56 11.59
CA PRO A 81 -8.28 -4.65 10.59
C PRO A 81 -8.48 -3.59 9.49
N LEU A 82 -7.40 -2.91 9.09
CA LEU A 82 -7.40 -1.93 7.99
C LEU A 82 -7.88 -2.56 6.68
N ILE A 83 -7.40 -3.77 6.38
CA ILE A 83 -7.78 -4.58 5.23
C ILE A 83 -8.40 -5.87 5.75
N THR A 84 -9.70 -6.02 5.59
CA THR A 84 -10.39 -7.27 5.93
C THR A 84 -10.02 -8.35 4.93
N ILE A 85 -9.71 -9.55 5.42
CA ILE A 85 -9.41 -10.72 4.59
C ILE A 85 -10.57 -11.02 3.61
N ALA A 86 -11.81 -10.74 4.02
CA ALA A 86 -12.99 -10.85 3.16
C ALA A 86 -12.96 -9.91 1.94
N TRP A 87 -12.52 -8.66 2.13
CA TRP A 87 -12.33 -7.69 1.05
C TRP A 87 -11.21 -8.12 0.10
N LEU A 88 -10.08 -8.56 0.68
CA LEU A 88 -8.93 -9.05 -0.09
C LEU A 88 -9.33 -10.25 -0.97
N ARG A 89 -10.11 -11.18 -0.40
CA ARG A 89 -10.63 -12.35 -1.11
C ARG A 89 -11.60 -11.97 -2.23
N ARG A 90 -12.41 -10.92 -2.06
CA ARG A 90 -13.33 -10.43 -3.10
C ARG A 90 -12.57 -9.85 -4.31
N LYS A 91 -11.43 -9.19 -4.07
CA LYS A 91 -10.57 -8.62 -5.12
C LYS A 91 -9.40 -9.54 -5.52
N LYS A 92 -9.47 -10.85 -5.21
CA LYS A 92 -8.39 -11.83 -5.46
C LYS A 92 -7.86 -11.82 -6.89
N HIS A 93 -8.73 -11.63 -7.89
CA HIS A 93 -8.34 -11.62 -9.30
C HIS A 93 -7.44 -10.41 -9.61
N VAL A 94 -7.74 -9.24 -9.04
CA VAL A 94 -6.92 -8.03 -9.24
C VAL A 94 -5.55 -8.21 -8.58
N PHE A 95 -5.52 -8.69 -7.34
CA PHE A 95 -4.25 -8.99 -6.65
C PHE A 95 -3.42 -10.04 -7.40
N GLY A 96 -4.07 -11.06 -7.97
CA GLY A 96 -3.40 -12.07 -8.78
C GLY A 96 -2.75 -11.48 -10.03
N TRP A 97 -3.48 -10.66 -10.80
CA TRP A 97 -2.93 -9.99 -11.98
C TRP A 97 -1.76 -9.06 -11.64
N VAL A 98 -1.88 -8.27 -10.56
CA VAL A 98 -0.79 -7.40 -10.08
C VAL A 98 0.45 -8.20 -9.73
N LEU A 99 0.31 -9.33 -9.03
CA LEU A 99 1.43 -10.17 -8.63
C LEU A 99 2.11 -10.86 -9.82
N ILE A 100 1.33 -11.31 -10.81
CA ILE A 100 1.86 -11.89 -12.05
C ILE A 100 2.63 -10.84 -12.85
N ALA A 101 2.08 -9.63 -12.99
CA ALA A 101 2.76 -8.53 -13.68
C ALA A 101 4.07 -8.16 -12.98
N LEU A 102 4.05 -8.07 -11.64
CA LEU A 102 5.24 -7.85 -10.81
C LEU A 102 6.32 -8.92 -11.05
N GLY A 103 5.93 -10.20 -11.02
CA GLY A 103 6.86 -11.31 -11.25
C GLY A 103 7.42 -11.35 -12.68
N CYS A 104 6.62 -11.01 -13.69
CA CYS A 104 7.09 -10.94 -15.08
C CYS A 104 8.13 -9.83 -15.27
N LEU A 105 7.93 -8.67 -14.64
CA LEU A 105 8.88 -7.56 -14.68
C LEU A 105 10.25 -7.92 -14.07
N THR A 106 10.28 -8.62 -12.94
CA THR A 106 11.55 -9.03 -12.31
C THR A 106 12.28 -10.06 -13.15
N VAL A 107 11.56 -11.04 -13.70
CA VAL A 107 12.14 -12.04 -14.62
C VAL A 107 12.69 -11.36 -15.88
N MET A 108 11.97 -10.39 -16.44
CA MET A 108 12.43 -9.66 -17.62
C MET A 108 13.71 -8.87 -17.34
N LYS A 109 13.82 -8.25 -16.16
CA LYS A 109 15.07 -7.61 -15.72
C LYS A 109 16.22 -8.61 -15.64
N GLN A 110 15.98 -9.80 -15.10
CA GLN A 110 16.97 -10.88 -15.04
C GLN A 110 17.43 -11.23 -16.46
N ILE A 111 16.48 -11.57 -17.34
CA ILE A 111 16.73 -11.99 -18.73
C ILE A 111 17.52 -10.93 -19.50
N MET A 112 17.02 -9.70 -19.50
CA MET A 112 17.70 -8.63 -20.20
C MET A 112 19.12 -8.48 -19.62
N ASN A 113 19.37 -8.52 -18.30
CA ASN A 113 20.71 -8.25 -17.72
C ASN A 113 21.78 -9.24 -18.19
N TYR A 114 21.39 -10.48 -18.51
CA TYR A 114 22.31 -11.52 -18.98
C TYR A 114 22.41 -11.61 -20.51
N LEU A 115 21.40 -11.15 -21.26
CA LEU A 115 21.33 -11.24 -22.74
C LEU A 115 22.37 -10.41 -23.53
N PRO A 116 22.72 -9.16 -23.17
CA PRO A 116 23.59 -8.32 -23.99
C PRO A 116 25.04 -8.80 -24.02
N GLN A 117 25.40 -9.82 -23.22
CA GLN A 117 26.65 -10.54 -23.40
C GLN A 117 26.73 -11.28 -24.76
N TYR A 118 25.58 -11.58 -25.38
CA TYR A 118 25.51 -12.35 -26.64
C TYR A 118 25.07 -11.53 -27.85
N ILE A 119 24.29 -10.46 -27.64
CA ILE A 119 23.73 -9.63 -28.70
C ILE A 119 24.08 -8.19 -28.36
N SER A 120 24.91 -7.53 -29.17
CA SER A 120 25.51 -6.21 -28.92
C SER A 120 24.52 -5.02 -28.97
N ILE A 121 23.26 -5.25 -28.55
CA ILE A 121 22.20 -4.26 -28.42
C ILE A 121 22.07 -3.93 -26.93
N TYR A 122 22.39 -2.70 -26.55
CA TYR A 122 22.23 -2.21 -25.18
C TYR A 122 20.93 -1.41 -25.07
N VAL A 123 19.91 -1.99 -24.44
CA VAL A 123 18.70 -1.27 -24.02
C VAL A 123 18.75 -1.13 -22.50
N PRO A 124 18.72 0.10 -21.95
CA PRO A 124 18.76 0.29 -20.50
C PRO A 124 17.45 -0.20 -19.84
N TYR A 125 17.60 -1.02 -18.81
CA TYR A 125 16.50 -1.61 -18.02
C TYR A 125 15.54 -0.58 -17.49
N ASP A 126 16.11 0.50 -16.96
CA ASP A 126 15.34 1.55 -16.30
C ASP A 126 14.32 2.15 -17.26
N LEU A 127 14.67 2.26 -18.56
CA LEU A 127 13.76 2.77 -19.57
C LEU A 127 12.57 1.83 -19.80
N VAL A 128 12.83 0.54 -20.04
CA VAL A 128 11.76 -0.45 -20.29
C VAL A 128 10.87 -0.59 -19.06
N GLN A 129 11.48 -0.64 -17.87
CA GLN A 129 10.75 -0.76 -16.61
C GLN A 129 9.87 0.48 -16.35
N ASN A 130 10.39 1.69 -16.56
CA ASN A 130 9.62 2.92 -16.38
C ASN A 130 8.44 3.02 -17.35
N VAL A 131 8.62 2.59 -18.61
CA VAL A 131 7.54 2.56 -19.60
C VAL A 131 6.42 1.60 -19.18
N ILE A 132 6.74 0.41 -18.67
CA ILE A 132 5.71 -0.54 -18.25
C ILE A 132 5.04 -0.11 -16.94
N MET A 133 5.81 0.42 -15.97
CA MET A 133 5.27 0.95 -14.70
C MET A 133 4.34 2.15 -14.94
N SER A 134 4.74 3.07 -15.83
CA SER A 134 3.88 4.20 -16.20
C SER A 134 2.64 3.73 -16.97
N GLY A 135 2.80 2.82 -17.94
CA GLY A 135 1.67 2.25 -18.68
C GLY A 135 0.66 1.55 -17.77
N THR A 136 1.12 0.77 -16.78
CA THR A 136 0.22 0.12 -15.80
C THR A 136 -0.47 1.14 -14.89
N LEU A 137 0.23 2.16 -14.38
CA LEU A 137 -0.38 3.23 -13.58
C LEU A 137 -1.44 4.01 -14.36
N ILE A 138 -1.15 4.33 -15.63
CA ILE A 138 -2.09 5.04 -16.51
C ILE A 138 -3.32 4.16 -16.79
N LEU A 139 -3.14 2.87 -17.07
CA LEU A 139 -4.25 1.93 -17.29
C LEU A 139 -5.14 1.80 -16.04
N ILE A 140 -4.53 1.68 -14.85
CA ILE A 140 -5.26 1.63 -13.58
C ILE A 140 -6.00 2.96 -13.33
N GLY A 141 -5.35 4.10 -13.55
CA GLY A 141 -5.96 5.42 -13.43
C GLY A 141 -7.15 5.59 -14.37
N PHE A 142 -6.99 5.18 -15.63
CA PHE A 142 -8.07 5.20 -16.62
C PHE A 142 -9.23 4.26 -16.24
N GLN A 143 -8.93 3.05 -15.75
CA GLN A 143 -9.95 2.12 -15.29
C GLN A 143 -10.71 2.65 -14.06
N LEU A 144 -10.02 3.33 -13.15
CA LEU A 144 -10.62 3.95 -11.96
C LEU A 144 -11.56 5.10 -12.33
N LEU A 145 -11.20 5.90 -13.34
CA LEU A 145 -12.06 6.94 -13.89
C LEU A 145 -13.28 6.39 -14.64
N ARG A 146 -13.20 5.16 -15.19
CA ARG A 146 -14.29 4.53 -15.95
C ARG A 146 -15.29 3.80 -15.06
N ASN A 147 -15.00 3.56 -13.78
CA ASN A 147 -15.96 2.94 -12.86
C ASN A 147 -16.94 4.00 -12.36
N LYS A 148 -17.92 4.31 -13.23
CA LYS A 148 -19.03 5.22 -12.96
C LYS A 148 -19.91 4.62 -11.85
N HIS A 149 -20.23 5.46 -10.88
CA HIS A 149 -21.13 5.20 -9.77
C HIS A 149 -22.59 5.13 -10.30
N GLU A 150 -22.97 3.99 -10.87
CA GLU A 150 -24.37 3.50 -10.85
C GLU A 150 -24.38 2.61 -9.60
N ASP A 151 -24.77 3.09 -8.41
CA ASP A 151 -26.06 2.77 -7.80
C ASP A 151 -26.27 3.66 -6.55
N ALA A 152 -26.85 4.85 -6.66
CA ALA A 152 -27.15 5.68 -5.48
C ALA A 152 -28.46 6.48 -5.51
N TRP A 153 -29.29 6.34 -6.56
CA TRP A 153 -30.55 7.09 -6.65
C TRP A 153 -31.79 6.21 -6.93
N ASP A 154 -31.62 4.96 -7.38
CA ASP A 154 -32.74 4.06 -7.73
C ASP A 154 -33.39 3.35 -6.53
N THR A 155 -32.85 3.49 -5.31
CA THR A 155 -33.42 2.90 -4.08
C THR A 155 -34.25 3.87 -3.25
N LEU A 156 -34.43 5.12 -3.69
CA LEU A 156 -35.30 6.11 -3.04
C LEU A 156 -36.65 6.28 -3.75
N GLU A 157 -36.90 5.56 -4.84
CA GLU A 157 -38.16 5.59 -5.62
C GLU A 157 -38.88 4.23 -5.74
N GLN A 158 -38.55 3.25 -4.89
CA GLN A 158 -39.34 2.02 -4.71
C GLN A 158 -39.76 1.85 -3.25
#